data_AF-X0TLJ7-F1
#
_entry.id   AF-X0TLJ7-F1
#
_cell.length_a   1.000
_cell.length_b   1.000
_cell.length_c   1.000
_cell.angle_alpha   90.00
_cell.angle_beta   90.00
_cell.angle_gamma   90.00
#
_symmetry.space_group_name_H-M   'P 1'
#
loop_
_entity.id
_entity.type
_entity.pdbx_description
1 polymer ?
#
loop_
_entity_poly.entity_id
_entity_poly.type
_entity_poly.pdbx_seq_one_letter_code
_entity_poly.pdbx_strand_id
1 'polypeptide(L)' 'TGYTRDGLESMNQNMHNAKALIKKAVASLPPQRESRCECDQALKNCIVTQPDSIPEESKEKLRYIIEKYIK' A
#
# COMPACT_ATOMS: atom_id res chain seq x y z
N THR A 1 -8.80 3.11 -39.93
CA THR A 1 -9.07 4.05 -38.81
C THR A 1 -10.06 3.50 -37.78
N GLY A 2 -10.14 2.18 -37.55
CA GLY A 2 -11.10 1.56 -36.61
C GLY A 2 -10.52 1.05 -35.28
N TYR A 3 -9.20 0.96 -35.12
CA TYR A 3 -8.57 0.24 -34.01
C TYR A 3 -8.48 1.04 -32.69
N THR A 4 -8.43 2.38 -32.76
CA THR A 4 -8.27 3.24 -31.57
C THR A 4 -9.56 3.49 -30.78
N ARG A 5 -10.74 3.26 -31.38
CA ARG A 5 -12.03 3.48 -30.69
C ARG A 5 -12.36 2.36 -29.71
N ASP A 6 -12.03 1.12 -30.06
CA ASP A 6 -12.30 -0.08 -29.26
C ASP A 6 -11.52 -0.09 -27.93
N GLY A 7 -10.26 0.35 -27.95
CA GLY A 7 -9.43 0.43 -26.75
C GLY A 7 -9.93 1.46 -25.72
N LEU A 8 -10.42 2.63 -26.18
CA LEU A 8 -10.96 3.65 -25.28
C LEU A 8 -12.29 3.20 -24.66
N GLU A 9 -13.15 2.54 -25.43
CA GLU A 9 -14.39 1.96 -24.94
C GLU A 9 -14.14 0.84 -23.93
N SER A 10 -13.20 -0.07 -24.23
CA SER A 10 -12.73 -1.11 -23.32
C SER A 10 -12.18 -0.54 -22.02
N MET A 11 -11.37 0.53 -22.09
CA MET A 11 -10.83 1.20 -20.90
C MET A 11 -11.93 1.88 -20.08
N ASN A 12 -12.91 2.51 -20.73
CA ASN A 12 -14.07 3.10 -20.06
C ASN A 12 -14.89 2.04 -19.32
N GLN A 13 -15.13 0.90 -19.96
CA GLN A 13 -15.82 -0.21 -19.32
C GLN A 13 -15.01 -0.80 -18.16
N ASN A 14 -13.68 -0.94 -18.31
CA ASN A 14 -12.79 -1.39 -17.24
C ASN A 14 -12.80 -0.43 -16.05
N MET A 15 -12.80 0.88 -16.29
CA MET A 15 -12.93 1.88 -15.22
C MET A 15 -14.27 1.78 -14.49
N HIS A 16 -15.37 1.57 -15.21
CA HIS A 16 -16.69 1.37 -14.60
C HIS A 16 -16.67 0.13 -13.69
N ASN A 17 -16.17 -0.99 -14.21
CA ASN A 17 -16.10 -2.25 -13.49
C ASN A 17 -15.17 -2.15 -12.26
N ALA A 18 -13.98 -1.56 -12.41
CA ALA A 18 -13.04 -1.36 -11.32
C ALA A 18 -13.65 -0.52 -10.19
N LYS A 19 -14.37 0.56 -10.50
CA LYS A 19 -15.07 1.38 -9.49
C LYS A 19 -16.11 0.56 -8.74
N ALA A 20 -16.89 -0.27 -9.44
CA ALA A 20 -17.89 -1.13 -8.81
C ALA A 20 -17.25 -2.20 -7.90
N LEU A 21 -16.14 -2.79 -8.34
CA LEU A 21 -15.38 -3.78 -7.56
C LEU A 21 -14.75 -3.16 -6.32
N ILE A 22 -14.10 -2.00 -6.43
CA ILE A 22 -13.48 -1.30 -5.28
C ILE A 22 -14.53 -1.01 -4.21
N LYS A 23 -15.72 -0.53 -4.58
CA LYS A 23 -16.80 -0.27 -3.61
C LYS A 23 -17.19 -1.53 -2.82
N LYS A 24 -17.34 -2.66 -3.51
CA LYS A 24 -17.67 -3.94 -2.87
C LYS A 24 -16.50 -4.44 -2.00
N ALA A 25 -15.27 -4.34 -2.50
CA ALA A 25 -14.07 -4.77 -1.79
C ALA A 25 -13.90 -3.98 -0.48
N VAL A 26 -14.01 -2.65 -0.52
CA VAL A 26 -13.94 -1.79 0.67
C VAL A 26 -15.03 -2.13 1.68
N ALA A 27 -16.27 -2.38 1.23
CA ALA A 27 -17.36 -2.79 2.12
C ALA A 27 -17.13 -4.17 2.77
N SER A 28 -16.32 -5.03 2.14
CA SER A 28 -15.97 -6.35 2.67
C SER A 28 -14.74 -6.38 3.57
N LEU A 29 -14.01 -5.26 3.69
CA LEU A 29 -12.82 -5.21 4.53
C LEU A 29 -13.21 -5.34 6.02
N PRO A 30 -12.42 -6.08 6.82
CA PRO A 30 -12.64 -6.18 8.26
C PRO A 30 -12.47 -4.81 8.94
N PRO A 31 -13.15 -4.56 10.07
CA PRO A 31 -13.09 -3.28 10.78
C PRO A 31 -11.70 -2.98 11.36
N GLN A 32 -10.90 -4.01 11.63
CA GLN A 32 -9.49 -3.88 11.98
C GLN A 32 -8.61 -4.55 10.94
N ARG A 33 -7.40 -3.99 10.77
CA ARG A 33 -6.37 -4.59 9.92
C ARG A 33 -5.99 -5.97 10.46
N GLU A 34 -6.18 -7.00 9.66
CA GLU A 34 -5.70 -8.33 9.98
C GLU A 34 -4.19 -8.41 9.64
N SER A 35 -3.33 -8.76 10.59
CA SER A 35 -1.91 -9.05 10.35
C SER A 35 -1.69 -10.40 9.64
N ARG A 36 -2.60 -10.78 8.71
CA ARG A 36 -2.46 -12.00 7.91
C ARG A 36 -1.41 -11.87 6.80
N CYS A 37 -1.11 -10.64 6.39
CA CYS A 37 -0.12 -10.38 5.36
C CYS A 37 1.27 -10.25 5.98
N GLU A 38 2.23 -11.04 5.50
CA GLU A 38 3.64 -10.97 5.92
C GLU A 38 4.25 -9.57 5.73
N CYS A 39 3.73 -8.81 4.77
CA CYS A 39 4.14 -7.42 4.53
C CYS A 39 3.94 -6.51 5.75
N ASP A 40 3.03 -6.83 6.69
CA ASP A 40 2.85 -6.06 7.93
C ASP A 40 4.11 -6.04 8.81
N GLN A 41 4.98 -7.05 8.67
CA GLN A 41 6.23 -7.22 9.42
C GLN A 41 7.47 -7.10 8.52
N ALA A 42 7.32 -6.59 7.29
CA ALA A 42 8.37 -6.57 6.27
C ALA A 42 9.68 -5.91 6.73
N LEU A 43 9.61 -4.95 7.67
CA LEU A 43 10.79 -4.22 8.14
C LEU A 43 11.44 -4.81 9.39
N LYS A 44 10.83 -5.83 10.04
CA LYS A 44 11.29 -6.38 11.32
C LYS A 44 12.78 -6.74 11.34
N ASN A 45 13.28 -7.27 10.23
CA ASN A 45 14.68 -7.69 10.08
C ASN A 45 15.40 -6.99 8.91
N CYS A 46 14.84 -5.89 8.38
CA CYS A 46 15.39 -5.19 7.21
C CYS A 46 16.08 -3.87 7.56
N ILE A 47 15.97 -3.40 8.81
CA ILE A 47 16.67 -2.19 9.26
C ILE A 47 18.10 -2.59 9.64
N VAL A 48 19.05 -2.24 8.78
CA VAL A 48 20.48 -2.58 8.96
C VAL A 48 21.18 -1.59 9.90
N THR A 49 20.74 -0.33 9.91
CA THR A 49 21.32 0.71 10.77
C THR A 49 20.99 0.43 12.24
N GLN A 50 22.01 0.45 13.10
CA GLN A 50 21.81 0.31 14.54
C GLN A 50 20.94 1.46 15.08
N PRO A 51 19.96 1.19 15.96
CA PRO A 51 19.00 2.19 16.45
C PRO A 51 19.64 3.50 16.95
N ASP A 52 20.69 3.38 17.76
CA ASP A 52 21.40 4.54 18.36
C ASP A 52 22.24 5.32 17.34
N SER A 53 22.50 4.74 16.17
CA SER A 53 23.25 5.38 15.08
C SER A 53 22.35 6.04 14.04
N ILE A 54 21.02 6.00 14.20
CA ILE A 54 20.08 6.61 13.28
C ILE A 54 20.07 8.12 13.52
N PRO A 55 20.42 8.95 12.52
CA PRO A 55 20.36 10.40 12.66
C PRO A 55 18.92 10.86 12.93
N GLU A 56 18.76 11.85 13.82
CA GLU A 56 17.44 12.38 14.20
C GLU A 56 16.61 12.80 12.97
N GLU A 57 17.24 13.51 12.02
CA GLU A 57 16.58 13.91 10.76
C GLU A 57 15.99 12.72 9.99
N SER A 58 16.71 11.58 9.96
CA SER A 58 16.23 10.37 9.27
C SER A 58 15.10 9.70 10.05
N LYS A 59 15.21 9.68 11.39
CA LYS A 59 14.18 9.15 12.29
C LYS A 59 12.88 9.94 12.14
N GLU A 60 12.96 11.27 12.06
CA GLU A 60 11.80 12.15 11.86
C GLU A 60 11.15 11.93 10.49
N LYS A 61 11.94 11.92 9.41
CA LYS A 61 11.42 11.73 8.03
C LYS A 61 10.72 10.39 7.84
N LEU A 62 11.23 9.33 8.48
CA LEU A 62 10.75 7.96 8.29
C LEU A 62 9.82 7.48 9.41
N ARG A 63 9.52 8.32 10.41
CA ARG A 63 8.80 7.97 11.65
C ARG A 63 7.61 7.03 11.42
N TYR A 64 6.68 7.40 10.53
CA TYR A 64 5.45 6.64 10.26
C TYR A 64 5.65 5.21 9.73
N ILE A 65 6.86 4.89 9.27
CA ILE A 65 7.22 3.59 8.70
C ILE A 65 8.04 2.77 9.70
N ILE A 66 8.97 3.41 10.41
CA ILE A 66 9.99 2.73 11.22
C ILE A 66 9.70 2.73 12.73
N GLU A 67 8.80 3.59 13.23
CA GLU A 67 8.54 3.75 14.68
C GLU A 67 8.06 2.46 15.37
N LYS A 68 7.41 1.56 14.63
CA LYS A 68 7.02 0.22 15.13
C LYS A 68 8.23 -0.67 15.46
N TYR A 69 9.40 -0.39 14.88
CA TYR A 69 10.58 -1.27 14.92
C TYR A 69 11.76 -0.70 15.69
N ILE A 70 11.85 0.63 15.80
CA ILE A 70 12.93 1.32 16.50
C ILE A 70 12.39 1.79 17.86
N LYS A 71 12.95 1.24 18.94
CA LYS A 71 12.66 1.66 20.32
C LYS A 71 13.52 2.84 20.72
#